data_AF-A0A6P4XVI2-F1
#
_entry.id   AF-A0A6P4XVI2-F1
#
_cell.length_a   1.000
_cell.length_b   1.000
_cell.length_c   1.000
_cell.angle_alpha   90.00
_cell.angle_beta   90.00
_cell.angle_gamma   90.00
#
_symmetry.space_group_name_H-M   'P 1'
#
loop_
_entity.id
_entity.type
_entity.pdbx_description
1 polymer ?
#
loop_
_entity_poly.entity_id
_entity_poly.type
_entity_poly.pdbx_seq_one_letter_code
_entity_poly.pdbx_strand_id
1 'polypeptide(L)'
;MALLYLMFFCVLTTGQCIRLGLEHLSTVYLPYRYDSDGDARYKMGKGAAEQVGYDADNKKVYSVGQPGLLNVIDVSDPHSISLLHHQELPQAGQAAYTDVEYCGGFVALSREHEHKGLPGHVLIYEAYRGAGDMRQVYQARVGGSPDMLLFTRDCRKLIVANEGKDGGDGNGNFLNPEGSLTIIDFSSDDLPNSDHIQTRTVNFRKFDERQDEYAARGVRWVYRGEEIGIPNRLSEELEPEYVTLSKDETKAYVGLQENNAVIVVDLVTATAEELYPLGAKYWGDSGLDPSDKDGGIHIAAWPIYGLYQPDTVKYVSAGGRELLITSNEGNTRALTVNGIDINDEWRGTDFVENDALASSVSPMLRDALRDETKLGVLRFSNYDGKSASDPTKYEAFYAFGGRGFSVWDAKNLTQIWDSGDQVERAHAMYYPSIFNSEFEEDFPHDHPEDTMDETSKKKGPQSESLAVGEAFGKTVIVLGNERTSTLMLYALDTHNPHAVPEFQSIYRHGRWDRRWDSAYDDREVGDIDPEDIKFIPHEASPDGHPMLLVAGSLSGTVTLYRVINTPL
;
A
#
# COMPACT_ATOMS: atom_id res chain seq x y z
N MET A 1 12.08 -21.30 -13.89
CA MET A 1 13.40 -21.75 -14.41
C MET A 1 14.56 -20.84 -13.99
N ALA A 2 14.37 -19.52 -13.85
CA ALA A 2 15.39 -18.58 -13.34
C ALA A 2 15.83 -18.86 -11.88
N LEU A 3 14.90 -19.16 -10.95
CA LEU A 3 15.25 -19.51 -9.56
C LEU A 3 16.07 -20.81 -9.44
N LEU A 4 15.79 -21.81 -10.28
CA LEU A 4 16.56 -23.07 -10.26
C LEU A 4 17.99 -22.89 -10.81
N TYR A 5 18.20 -21.95 -11.74
CA TYR A 5 19.52 -21.59 -12.25
C TYR A 5 20.36 -20.82 -11.22
N LEU A 6 19.73 -20.10 -10.29
CA LEU A 6 20.39 -19.36 -9.21
C LEU A 6 21.10 -20.27 -8.19
N MET A 7 20.64 -21.52 -7.99
CA MET A 7 21.34 -22.48 -7.13
C MET A 7 22.57 -23.11 -7.81
N PHE A 8 22.62 -23.19 -9.15
CA PHE A 8 23.65 -23.98 -9.85
C PHE A 8 24.93 -23.21 -10.21
N PHE A 9 24.91 -21.87 -10.24
CA PHE A 9 26.09 -21.05 -10.56
C PHE A 9 26.97 -20.71 -9.35
N CYS A 10 26.63 -21.19 -8.16
CA CYS A 10 27.32 -20.82 -6.91
C CYS A 10 28.64 -21.59 -6.67
N VAL A 11 28.99 -22.60 -7.49
CA VAL A 11 30.09 -23.53 -7.16
C VAL A 11 31.45 -23.15 -7.79
N LEU A 12 31.59 -22.06 -8.54
CA LEU A 12 32.81 -21.82 -9.33
C LEU A 12 33.60 -20.52 -9.06
N THR A 13 33.28 -19.72 -8.04
CA THR A 13 34.17 -18.65 -7.58
C THR A 13 34.22 -18.60 -6.06
N THR A 14 35.41 -18.43 -5.49
CA THR A 14 35.72 -18.48 -4.06
C THR A 14 35.22 -17.26 -3.27
N GLY A 15 34.09 -16.65 -3.66
CA GLY A 15 33.41 -15.60 -2.93
C GLY A 15 32.10 -16.15 -2.38
N GLN A 16 31.94 -16.16 -1.05
CA GLN A 16 30.63 -16.41 -0.45
C GLN A 16 29.62 -15.45 -1.08
N CYS A 17 28.53 -15.98 -1.62
CA CYS A 17 27.47 -15.13 -2.16
C CYS A 17 26.72 -14.54 -0.96
N ILE A 18 26.96 -13.26 -0.69
CA ILE A 18 26.33 -12.52 0.40
C ILE A 18 24.98 -11.99 -0.10
N ARG A 19 23.90 -12.29 0.63
CA ARG A 19 22.56 -11.76 0.36
C ARG A 19 22.08 -10.86 1.48
N LEU A 20 21.18 -9.94 1.13
CA LEU A 20 20.46 -9.17 2.14
C LEU A 20 19.46 -10.09 2.86
N GLY A 21 19.36 -9.93 4.18
CA GLY A 21 18.38 -10.60 5.03
C GLY A 21 17.91 -9.68 6.15
N LEU A 22 16.99 -10.19 6.96
CA LEU A 22 16.48 -9.49 8.14
C LEU A 22 16.79 -10.29 9.40
N GLU A 23 17.18 -9.58 10.45
CA GLU A 23 17.27 -10.07 11.82
C GLU A 23 16.19 -9.36 12.64
N HIS A 24 15.25 -10.11 13.21
CA HIS A 24 14.30 -9.56 14.19
C HIS A 24 15.04 -9.04 15.42
N LEU A 25 14.71 -7.82 15.85
CA LEU A 25 15.31 -7.22 17.05
C LEU A 25 14.31 -7.22 18.21
N SER A 26 13.13 -6.63 18.00
CA SER A 26 12.06 -6.59 18.99
C SER A 26 10.74 -6.14 18.38
N THR A 27 9.65 -6.45 19.09
CA THR A 27 8.26 -6.13 18.72
C THR A 27 7.54 -5.57 19.93
N VAL A 28 6.76 -4.50 19.74
CA VAL A 28 5.78 -4.01 20.72
C VAL A 28 4.38 -4.23 20.18
N TYR A 29 3.47 -4.67 21.04
CA TYR A 29 2.06 -4.79 20.73
C TYR A 29 1.35 -3.54 21.27
N LEU A 30 0.52 -2.94 20.44
CA LEU A 30 -0.18 -1.71 20.76
C LEU A 30 -1.62 -2.00 21.20
N PRO A 31 -2.12 -1.29 22.21
CA PRO A 31 -3.51 -1.39 22.59
C PRO A 31 -4.38 -0.65 21.57
N TYR A 32 -5.52 -1.23 21.22
CA TYR A 32 -6.51 -0.55 20.39
C TYR A 32 -7.41 0.38 21.21
N ARG A 33 -7.48 0.21 22.54
CA ARG A 33 -8.16 1.16 23.46
C ARG A 33 -7.70 0.96 24.89
N TYR A 34 -8.09 1.90 25.74
CA TYR A 34 -8.08 1.76 27.20
C TYR A 34 -9.51 1.71 27.68
N ASP A 35 -9.80 0.89 28.69
CA ASP A 35 -11.13 0.86 29.29
C ASP A 35 -11.31 1.91 30.39
N SER A 36 -12.48 1.88 31.04
CA SER A 36 -12.84 2.81 32.12
C SER A 36 -11.93 2.72 33.35
N ASP A 37 -11.27 1.59 33.55
CA ASP A 37 -10.36 1.36 34.68
C ASP A 37 -8.91 1.79 34.32
N GLY A 38 -8.68 2.17 33.06
CA GLY A 38 -7.38 2.55 32.51
C GLY A 38 -6.54 1.36 32.06
N ASP A 39 -7.14 0.18 31.92
CA ASP A 39 -6.43 -1.01 31.47
C ASP A 39 -6.36 -1.05 29.94
N ALA A 40 -5.15 -1.31 29.44
CA ALA A 40 -4.87 -1.47 28.01
C ALA A 40 -5.56 -2.72 27.45
N ARG A 41 -6.26 -2.58 26.31
CA ARG A 41 -6.95 -3.67 25.63
C ARG A 41 -6.26 -3.99 24.30
N TYR A 42 -5.97 -5.27 24.11
CA TYR A 42 -5.25 -5.83 22.95
C TYR A 42 -6.14 -6.87 22.27
N LYS A 43 -6.16 -6.85 20.93
CA LYS A 43 -6.83 -7.85 20.10
C LYS A 43 -6.36 -7.69 18.66
N MET A 44 -6.19 -8.79 17.93
CA MET A 44 -6.04 -8.75 16.47
C MET A 44 -7.28 -8.18 15.77
N GLY A 45 -7.10 -7.66 14.55
CA GLY A 45 -8.18 -7.14 13.72
C GLY A 45 -8.86 -5.91 14.30
N LYS A 46 -8.11 -5.09 15.05
CA LYS A 46 -8.61 -3.82 15.60
C LYS A 46 -7.88 -2.60 15.05
N GLY A 47 -6.91 -2.79 14.16
CA GLY A 47 -6.20 -1.69 13.51
C GLY A 47 -5.36 -0.87 14.48
N ALA A 48 -4.75 -1.49 15.50
CA ALA A 48 -4.09 -0.71 16.56
C ALA A 48 -2.79 -0.02 16.13
N ALA A 49 -2.27 -0.35 14.94
CA ALA A 49 -1.04 0.18 14.36
C ALA A 49 -1.15 0.20 12.83
N GLU A 50 -1.72 1.27 12.26
CA GLU A 50 -1.91 1.40 10.80
C GLU A 50 -0.66 2.03 10.14
N GLN A 51 -0.27 3.22 10.59
CA GLN A 51 0.88 3.95 10.05
C GLN A 51 1.86 4.35 11.16
N VAL A 52 3.12 4.61 10.78
CA VAL A 52 4.19 4.96 11.73
C VAL A 52 5.06 6.14 11.27
N GLY A 53 5.32 7.09 12.18
CA GLY A 53 6.31 8.17 12.00
C GLY A 53 7.56 7.94 12.85
N TYR A 54 8.75 8.25 12.34
CA TYR A 54 10.02 8.04 13.07
C TYR A 54 10.74 9.35 13.43
N ASP A 55 10.99 9.54 14.73
CA ASP A 55 11.83 10.60 15.28
C ASP A 55 13.25 10.08 15.49
N ALA A 56 14.10 10.33 14.50
CA ALA A 56 15.50 9.91 14.51
C ALA A 56 16.33 10.63 15.58
N ASP A 57 15.96 11.83 16.00
CA ASP A 57 16.75 12.61 16.97
C ASP A 57 16.56 12.08 18.39
N ASN A 58 15.33 11.70 18.73
CA ASN A 58 14.98 11.22 20.07
C ASN A 58 14.73 9.71 20.14
N LYS A 59 14.93 8.99 19.03
CA LYS A 59 14.69 7.55 18.90
C LYS A 59 13.30 7.16 19.38
N LYS A 60 12.28 7.83 18.84
CA LYS A 60 10.87 7.51 19.11
C LYS A 60 10.14 7.15 17.83
N VAL A 61 9.15 6.27 17.96
CA VAL A 61 8.18 5.98 16.91
C VAL A 61 6.82 6.48 17.38
N TYR A 62 6.11 7.15 16.48
CA TYR A 62 4.71 7.52 16.64
C TYR A 62 3.89 6.55 15.80
N SER A 63 2.87 5.93 16.38
CA SER A 63 1.97 5.06 15.65
C SER A 63 0.55 5.53 15.86
N VAL A 64 -0.24 5.57 14.79
CA VAL A 64 -1.67 5.81 14.88
C VAL A 64 -2.41 4.56 14.46
N GLY A 65 -3.55 4.31 15.12
CA GLY A 65 -4.41 3.20 14.79
C GLY A 65 -5.84 3.44 15.24
N GLN A 66 -6.74 2.59 14.77
CA GLN A 66 -8.14 2.59 15.11
C GLN A 66 -8.37 2.13 16.56
N PRO A 67 -9.36 2.73 17.26
CA PRO A 67 -10.28 3.75 16.77
C PRO A 67 -9.81 5.19 17.05
N GLY A 68 -8.51 5.51 17.01
CA GLY A 68 -7.98 6.87 17.20
C GLY A 68 -7.07 7.03 18.41
N LEU A 69 -6.15 6.09 18.61
CA LEU A 69 -5.07 6.20 19.59
C LEU A 69 -3.77 6.62 18.90
N LEU A 70 -3.12 7.64 19.43
CA LEU A 70 -1.72 7.96 19.13
C LEU A 70 -0.83 7.30 20.18
N ASN A 71 0.04 6.40 19.75
CA ASN A 71 1.01 5.71 20.58
C ASN A 71 2.40 6.30 20.35
N VAL A 72 3.18 6.45 21.42
CA VAL A 72 4.58 6.87 21.38
C VAL A 72 5.44 5.75 21.93
N ILE A 73 6.38 5.26 21.14
CA ILE A 73 7.19 4.08 21.41
C ILE A 73 8.65 4.53 21.54
N ASP A 74 9.33 4.09 22.59
CA ASP A 74 10.79 4.20 22.72
C ASP A 74 11.46 3.16 21.85
N VAL A 75 12.37 3.60 20.99
CA VAL A 75 13.21 2.72 20.19
C VAL A 75 14.70 2.99 20.40
N SER A 76 15.07 3.67 21.49
CA SER A 76 16.48 3.96 21.82
C SER A 76 17.32 2.70 22.08
N ASP A 77 16.71 1.63 22.60
CA ASP A 77 17.26 0.28 22.59
C ASP A 77 16.46 -0.59 21.60
N PRO A 78 17.01 -0.90 20.41
CA PRO A 78 16.28 -1.61 19.37
C PRO A 78 16.00 -3.08 19.73
N HIS A 79 16.66 -3.62 20.76
CA HIS A 79 16.40 -4.96 21.27
C HIS A 79 15.33 -4.99 22.38
N SER A 80 14.86 -3.82 22.83
CA SER A 80 13.90 -3.70 23.93
C SER A 80 12.99 -2.47 23.75
N ILE A 81 12.30 -2.37 22.62
CA ILE A 81 11.35 -1.29 22.37
C ILE A 81 10.15 -1.36 23.33
N SER A 82 9.57 -0.21 23.68
CA SER A 82 8.47 -0.15 24.65
C SER A 82 7.53 1.03 24.43
N LEU A 83 6.26 0.86 24.79
CA LEU A 83 5.27 1.95 24.76
C LEU A 83 5.57 2.95 25.90
N LEU A 84 5.88 4.20 25.54
CA LEU A 84 6.15 5.29 26.49
C LEU A 84 4.90 6.05 26.89
N HIS A 85 4.01 6.28 25.93
CA HIS A 85 2.84 7.12 26.09
C HIS A 85 1.76 6.74 25.08
N HIS A 86 0.53 7.03 25.43
CA HIS A 86 -0.61 6.94 24.53
C HIS A 86 -1.49 8.17 24.77
N GLN A 87 -2.21 8.58 23.74
CA GLN A 87 -3.18 9.67 23.82
C GLN A 87 -4.39 9.36 22.96
N GLU A 88 -5.57 9.48 23.53
CA GLU A 88 -6.82 9.42 22.77
C GLU A 88 -6.98 10.70 21.94
N LEU A 89 -7.20 10.52 20.64
CA LEU A 89 -7.29 11.62 19.70
C LEU A 89 -8.73 12.16 19.62
N PRO A 90 -8.93 13.43 19.20
CA PRO A 90 -10.26 14.00 19.06
C PRO A 90 -11.15 13.20 18.08
N GLN A 91 -12.37 12.85 18.50
CA GLN A 91 -13.32 12.03 17.74
C GLN A 91 -12.87 10.56 17.58
N ALA A 92 -12.07 10.04 18.52
CA ALA A 92 -11.83 8.60 18.60
C ALA A 92 -13.15 7.81 18.64
N GLY A 93 -13.22 6.72 17.88
CA GLY A 93 -14.42 5.91 17.68
C GLY A 93 -15.43 6.46 16.66
N GLN A 94 -15.20 7.66 16.13
CA GLN A 94 -16.11 8.33 15.18
C GLN A 94 -15.46 8.63 13.84
N ALA A 95 -14.17 8.99 13.85
CA ALA A 95 -13.41 9.29 12.64
C ALA A 95 -12.15 8.42 12.57
N ALA A 96 -11.78 8.03 11.34
CA ALA A 96 -10.54 7.32 11.08
C ALA A 96 -9.36 8.29 11.07
N TYR A 97 -8.25 7.84 11.65
CA TYR A 97 -6.93 8.42 11.44
C TYR A 97 -6.18 7.48 10.50
N THR A 98 -5.67 8.03 9.41
CA THR A 98 -5.16 7.27 8.27
C THR A 98 -3.65 7.29 8.21
N ASP A 99 -2.98 8.37 8.64
CA ASP A 99 -1.52 8.46 8.61
C ASP A 99 -0.94 9.33 9.75
N VAL A 100 0.34 9.10 10.07
CA VAL A 100 1.14 9.84 11.04
C VAL A 100 2.58 10.03 10.55
N GLU A 101 3.03 11.28 10.48
CA GLU A 101 4.39 11.61 10.07
C GLU A 101 5.09 12.55 11.06
N TYR A 102 6.40 12.37 11.22
CA TYR A 102 7.24 13.18 12.10
C TYR A 102 8.18 14.08 11.29
N CYS A 103 8.28 15.35 11.66
CA CYS A 103 9.33 16.24 11.14
C CYS A 103 9.61 17.39 12.11
N GLY A 104 10.88 17.71 12.35
CA GLY A 104 11.29 18.97 13.00
C GLY A 104 10.76 19.15 14.43
N GLY A 105 10.53 18.06 15.17
CA GLY A 105 9.94 18.12 16.51
C GLY A 105 8.41 18.21 16.53
N PHE A 106 7.75 17.92 15.41
CA PHE A 106 6.30 17.89 15.28
C PHE A 106 5.81 16.55 14.73
N VAL A 107 4.58 16.20 15.07
CA VAL A 107 3.88 15.02 14.61
C VAL A 107 2.60 15.47 13.93
N ALA A 108 2.45 15.18 12.64
CA ALA A 108 1.24 15.45 11.88
C ALA A 108 0.42 14.16 11.75
N LEU A 109 -0.91 14.30 11.81
CA LEU A 109 -1.85 13.20 11.61
C LEU A 109 -2.95 13.63 10.63
N SER A 110 -3.31 12.75 9.70
CA SER A 110 -4.50 12.88 8.86
C SER A 110 -5.70 12.28 9.59
N ARG A 111 -6.85 12.92 9.43
CA ARG A 111 -8.12 12.46 9.99
C ARG A 111 -9.25 12.66 9.00
N GLU A 112 -9.97 11.58 8.72
CA GLU A 112 -11.19 11.64 7.94
C GLU A 112 -12.30 12.45 8.64
N HIS A 113 -13.34 12.79 7.87
CA HIS A 113 -14.61 13.18 8.46
C HIS A 113 -15.40 11.91 8.80
N GLU A 114 -16.23 11.92 9.85
CA GLU A 114 -17.18 10.84 10.17
C GLU A 114 -18.21 10.53 9.05
N HIS A 115 -18.20 11.34 7.99
CA HIS A 115 -19.05 11.24 6.81
C HIS A 115 -18.13 11.37 5.60
N LYS A 116 -17.83 10.25 4.92
CA LYS A 116 -16.75 10.15 3.92
C LYS A 116 -16.84 11.17 2.77
N GLY A 117 -18.05 11.60 2.41
CA GLY A 117 -18.24 12.64 1.39
C GLY A 117 -17.83 14.06 1.81
N LEU A 118 -17.43 14.27 3.06
CA LEU A 118 -17.09 15.58 3.62
C LEU A 118 -15.58 15.73 3.86
N PRO A 119 -15.05 16.97 3.85
CA PRO A 119 -13.62 17.19 4.01
C PRO A 119 -13.07 16.84 5.40
N GLY A 120 -11.90 16.21 5.42
CA GLY A 120 -11.15 15.83 6.60
C GLY A 120 -10.25 16.95 7.14
N HIS A 121 -9.34 16.56 8.03
CA HIS A 121 -8.41 17.47 8.71
C HIS A 121 -6.99 16.91 8.79
N VAL A 122 -6.03 17.82 8.89
CA VAL A 122 -4.72 17.52 9.44
C VAL A 122 -4.63 18.15 10.82
N LEU A 123 -4.10 17.38 11.78
CA LEU A 123 -3.77 17.83 13.13
C LEU A 123 -2.25 17.77 13.29
N ILE A 124 -1.65 18.80 13.88
CA ILE A 124 -0.21 18.82 14.19
C ILE A 124 -0.01 19.01 15.68
N TYR A 125 0.82 18.16 16.28
CA TYR A 125 1.17 18.14 17.69
C TYR A 125 2.66 18.41 17.87
N GLU A 126 3.04 18.97 19.03
CA GLU A 126 4.45 18.93 19.47
C GLU A 126 4.86 17.47 19.73
N ALA A 127 6.09 17.12 19.36
CA ALA A 127 6.69 15.84 19.68
C ALA A 127 6.69 15.57 21.20
N TYR A 128 6.59 14.30 21.57
CA TYR A 128 6.46 13.90 22.97
C TYR A 128 7.70 14.27 23.81
N ARG A 129 7.45 15.04 24.88
CA ARG A 129 8.49 15.60 25.77
C ARG A 129 8.73 14.79 27.04
N GLY A 130 8.19 13.57 27.12
CA GLY A 130 8.44 12.64 28.23
C GLY A 130 7.41 12.68 29.37
N ALA A 131 6.43 13.59 29.34
CA ALA A 131 5.34 13.61 30.31
C ALA A 131 4.11 14.36 29.76
N GLY A 132 2.92 13.87 30.13
CA GLY A 132 1.63 14.45 29.78
C GLY A 132 1.29 14.32 28.29
N ASP A 133 0.06 14.67 27.96
CA ASP A 133 -0.45 14.61 26.59
C ASP A 133 0.32 15.56 25.67
N MET A 134 0.49 15.14 24.41
CA MET A 134 1.04 15.96 23.35
C MET A 134 0.09 17.13 23.05
N ARG A 135 0.68 18.33 22.93
CA ARG A 135 -0.07 19.56 22.69
C ARG A 135 -0.31 19.75 21.20
N GLN A 136 -1.58 19.80 20.79
CA GLN A 136 -1.94 20.22 19.44
C GLN A 136 -1.54 21.69 19.22
N VAL A 137 -0.77 21.95 18.17
CA VAL A 137 -0.27 23.28 17.80
C VAL A 137 -0.97 23.86 16.58
N TYR A 138 -1.49 23.01 15.71
CA TYR A 138 -2.11 23.44 14.47
C TYR A 138 -3.18 22.44 14.03
N GLN A 139 -4.16 22.96 13.28
CA GLN A 139 -5.18 22.17 12.60
C GLN A 139 -5.57 22.88 11.31
N ALA A 140 -5.66 22.13 10.23
CA ALA A 140 -6.17 22.61 8.95
C ALA A 140 -7.25 21.67 8.43
N ARG A 141 -8.25 22.26 7.77
CA ARG A 141 -9.20 21.51 6.93
C ARG A 141 -8.50 21.19 5.61
N VAL A 142 -8.59 19.96 5.16
CA VAL A 142 -8.01 19.47 3.90
C VAL A 142 -9.11 18.92 2.98
N GLY A 143 -8.81 18.08 1.99
CA GLY A 143 -9.80 17.45 1.12
C GLY A 143 -10.58 16.32 1.80
N GLY A 144 -11.49 15.67 1.07
CA GLY A 144 -12.20 14.47 1.55
C GLY A 144 -11.25 13.27 1.64
N SER A 145 -11.46 12.41 2.64
CA SER A 145 -10.65 11.21 2.89
C SER A 145 -9.14 11.45 2.76
N PRO A 146 -8.54 12.32 3.61
CA PRO A 146 -7.10 12.49 3.62
C PRO A 146 -6.47 11.17 4.02
N ASP A 147 -5.64 10.61 3.16
CA ASP A 147 -5.10 9.27 3.34
C ASP A 147 -3.65 9.38 3.82
N MET A 148 -2.76 9.84 2.95
CA MET A 148 -1.33 9.94 3.23
C MET A 148 -0.83 11.37 3.50
N LEU A 149 0.20 11.48 4.35
CA LEU A 149 0.98 12.66 4.70
C LEU A 149 2.43 12.51 4.25
N LEU A 150 3.03 13.60 3.79
CA LEU A 150 4.48 13.64 3.54
C LEU A 150 5.07 15.01 3.79
N PHE A 151 6.06 15.09 4.67
CA PHE A 151 6.87 16.29 4.84
C PHE A 151 7.98 16.37 3.78
N THR A 152 8.32 17.59 3.37
CA THR A 152 9.64 17.86 2.75
C THR A 152 10.74 17.69 3.80
N ARG A 153 11.96 17.35 3.36
CA ARG A 153 13.11 17.11 4.26
C ARG A 153 13.45 18.29 5.17
N ASP A 154 13.11 19.51 4.76
CA ASP A 154 13.30 20.74 5.55
C ASP A 154 12.15 21.03 6.53
N CYS A 155 11.14 20.16 6.60
CA CYS A 155 9.93 20.29 7.40
C CYS A 155 9.07 21.53 7.09
N ARG A 156 9.32 22.23 5.98
CA ARG A 156 8.61 23.48 5.64
C ARG A 156 7.40 23.28 4.74
N LYS A 157 7.17 22.07 4.23
CA LYS A 157 5.94 21.74 3.51
C LYS A 157 5.41 20.40 3.99
N LEU A 158 4.09 20.35 4.17
CA LEU A 158 3.35 19.12 4.37
C LEU A 158 2.43 18.92 3.15
N ILE A 159 2.59 17.79 2.47
CA ILE A 159 1.73 17.34 1.38
C ILE A 159 0.74 16.34 1.94
N VAL A 160 -0.52 16.48 1.57
CA VAL A 160 -1.62 15.62 2.01
C VAL A 160 -2.33 15.08 0.78
N ALA A 161 -2.32 13.77 0.60
CA ALA A 161 -3.14 13.08 -0.39
C ALA A 161 -4.59 13.05 0.12
N ASN A 162 -5.54 13.53 -0.68
CA ASN A 162 -6.95 13.53 -0.31
C ASN A 162 -7.68 12.76 -1.38
N GLU A 163 -7.99 11.50 -1.08
CA GLU A 163 -8.59 10.57 -2.03
C GLU A 163 -9.88 11.14 -2.61
N GLY A 164 -10.68 11.81 -1.78
CA GLY A 164 -12.01 12.22 -2.20
C GLY A 164 -12.96 11.03 -2.36
N LYS A 165 -12.74 9.93 -1.62
CA LYS A 165 -13.65 8.77 -1.62
C LYS A 165 -15.11 9.19 -1.48
N ASP A 166 -15.96 8.54 -2.25
CA ASP A 166 -17.39 8.79 -2.23
C ASP A 166 -18.02 8.44 -0.87
N GLY A 167 -19.20 9.00 -0.62
CA GLY A 167 -19.96 8.67 0.58
C GLY A 167 -21.16 9.57 0.80
N GLY A 168 -21.62 9.61 2.05
CA GLY A 168 -22.74 10.45 2.46
C GLY A 168 -22.32 11.81 3.02
N ASP A 169 -23.25 12.76 2.99
CA ASP A 169 -23.15 14.05 3.73
C ASP A 169 -23.68 13.98 5.19
N GLY A 170 -24.11 12.78 5.65
CA GLY A 170 -24.78 12.57 6.93
C GLY A 170 -26.30 12.80 6.92
N ASN A 171 -26.86 13.38 5.85
CA ASN A 171 -28.30 13.61 5.66
C ASN A 171 -28.92 12.62 4.65
N GLY A 172 -28.17 11.62 4.22
CA GLY A 172 -28.58 10.63 3.23
C GLY A 172 -28.37 11.05 1.78
N ASN A 173 -27.63 12.15 1.52
CA ASN A 173 -27.25 12.53 0.17
C ASN A 173 -25.91 11.90 -0.20
N PHE A 174 -25.83 11.30 -1.38
CA PHE A 174 -24.58 10.84 -1.98
C PHE A 174 -23.72 12.04 -2.40
N LEU A 175 -22.44 11.96 -2.09
CA LEU A 175 -21.39 12.89 -2.48
C LEU A 175 -20.21 12.09 -3.04
N ASN A 176 -19.69 12.54 -4.17
CA ASN A 176 -18.41 12.08 -4.69
C ASN A 176 -17.48 13.31 -4.82
N PRO A 177 -16.75 13.69 -3.76
CA PRO A 177 -15.90 14.86 -3.80
C PRO A 177 -14.72 14.66 -4.76
N GLU A 178 -14.15 15.76 -5.25
CA GLU A 178 -12.93 15.66 -6.08
C GLU A 178 -11.73 15.24 -5.25
N GLY A 179 -10.96 14.27 -5.75
CA GLY A 179 -9.63 13.99 -5.25
C GLY A 179 -8.68 15.17 -5.47
N SER A 180 -7.72 15.34 -4.56
CA SER A 180 -6.80 16.48 -4.59
C SER A 180 -5.54 16.28 -3.76
N LEU A 181 -4.53 17.13 -3.97
CA LEU A 181 -3.47 17.33 -2.98
C LEU A 181 -3.69 18.64 -2.22
N THR A 182 -3.48 18.60 -0.91
CA THR A 182 -3.35 19.81 -0.09
C THR A 182 -1.88 20.01 0.26
N ILE A 183 -1.35 21.19 -0.03
CA ILE A 183 0.02 21.61 0.28
C ILE A 183 -0.07 22.68 1.36
N ILE A 184 0.55 22.43 2.51
CA ILE A 184 0.65 23.38 3.62
C ILE A 184 2.11 23.83 3.70
N ASP A 185 2.36 25.07 3.30
CA ASP A 185 3.67 25.71 3.35
C ASP A 185 3.83 26.48 4.67
N PHE A 186 4.93 26.24 5.37
CA PHE A 186 5.33 26.92 6.59
C PHE A 186 6.55 27.81 6.32
N SER A 187 6.51 29.05 6.82
CA SER A 187 7.62 30.00 6.69
C SER A 187 8.86 29.62 7.51
N SER A 188 8.68 28.77 8.52
CA SER A 188 9.73 28.17 9.35
C SER A 188 9.42 26.71 9.65
N ASP A 189 10.47 25.97 10.00
CA ASP A 189 10.41 24.61 10.55
C ASP A 189 9.92 24.57 12.01
N ASP A 190 9.91 25.70 12.71
CA ASP A 190 9.15 25.90 13.95
C ASP A 190 7.67 26.19 13.64
N LEU A 191 6.90 25.13 13.35
CA LEU A 191 5.51 25.20 12.89
C LEU A 191 4.57 26.12 13.72
N PRO A 192 4.51 26.04 15.07
CA PRO A 192 3.63 26.88 15.88
C PRO A 192 4.01 28.37 15.86
N ASN A 193 5.26 28.71 15.55
CA ASN A 193 5.75 30.08 15.48
C ASN A 193 5.95 30.56 14.03
N SER A 194 5.47 29.79 13.04
CA SER A 194 5.51 30.20 11.64
C SER A 194 4.64 31.44 11.42
N ASP A 195 5.26 32.58 11.18
CA ASP A 195 4.60 33.88 10.94
C ASP A 195 3.62 33.83 9.76
N HIS A 196 3.88 32.94 8.79
CA HIS A 196 3.05 32.73 7.62
C HIS A 196 2.85 31.24 7.36
N ILE A 197 1.59 30.80 7.30
CA ILE A 197 1.20 29.47 6.86
C ILE A 197 0.31 29.65 5.63
N GLN A 198 0.68 29.03 4.51
CA GLN A 198 -0.09 29.09 3.27
C GLN A 198 -0.59 27.70 2.90
N THR A 199 -1.90 27.56 2.75
CA THR A 199 -2.52 26.33 2.25
C THR A 199 -2.90 26.50 0.79
N ARG A 200 -2.50 25.56 -0.06
CA ARG A 200 -2.83 25.50 -1.48
C ARG A 200 -3.44 24.13 -1.79
N THR A 201 -4.46 24.10 -2.64
CA THR A 201 -5.08 22.85 -3.10
C THR A 201 -4.78 22.66 -4.58
N VAL A 202 -4.16 21.52 -4.91
CA VAL A 202 -4.00 21.05 -6.27
C VAL A 202 -5.24 20.23 -6.62
N ASN A 203 -6.08 20.76 -7.50
CA ASN A 203 -7.24 20.03 -8.03
C ASN A 203 -6.91 19.37 -9.38
N PHE A 204 -7.72 18.40 -9.76
CA PHE A 204 -7.52 17.59 -10.97
C PHE A 204 -8.48 17.93 -12.13
N ARG A 205 -9.30 18.97 -11.98
CA ARG A 205 -10.33 19.38 -12.98
C ARG A 205 -9.80 19.61 -14.38
N LYS A 206 -8.52 19.97 -14.51
CA LYS A 206 -7.89 20.14 -15.83
C LYS A 206 -7.93 18.88 -16.70
N PHE A 207 -8.11 17.69 -16.10
CA PHE A 207 -8.22 16.43 -16.82
C PHE A 207 -9.63 16.14 -17.32
N ASP A 208 -10.67 16.81 -16.76
CA ASP A 208 -12.07 16.58 -17.14
C ASP A 208 -12.32 16.89 -18.63
N GLU A 209 -11.67 17.93 -19.17
CA GLU A 209 -11.78 18.31 -20.58
C GLU A 209 -11.21 17.24 -21.55
N ARG A 210 -10.39 16.32 -21.04
CA ARG A 210 -9.70 15.26 -21.79
C ARG A 210 -10.00 13.86 -21.24
N GLN A 211 -11.07 13.70 -20.46
CA GLN A 211 -11.37 12.46 -19.75
C GLN A 211 -11.46 11.23 -20.69
N ASP A 212 -12.09 11.38 -21.86
CA ASP A 212 -12.18 10.29 -22.85
C ASP A 212 -10.80 9.91 -23.42
N GLU A 213 -9.90 10.89 -23.57
CA GLU A 213 -8.53 10.63 -24.03
C GLU A 213 -7.73 9.85 -22.97
N TYR A 214 -7.84 10.23 -21.69
CA TYR A 214 -7.19 9.52 -20.60
C TYR A 214 -7.74 8.11 -20.42
N ALA A 215 -9.06 7.95 -20.50
CA ALA A 215 -9.71 6.63 -20.48
C ALA A 215 -9.23 5.77 -21.66
N ALA A 216 -9.17 6.32 -22.88
CA ALA A 216 -8.66 5.60 -24.05
C ALA A 216 -7.16 5.24 -23.96
N ARG A 217 -6.38 5.99 -23.17
CA ARG A 217 -4.97 5.69 -22.87
C ARG A 217 -4.80 4.64 -21.75
N GLY A 218 -5.88 4.29 -21.04
CA GLY A 218 -5.88 3.24 -20.01
C GLY A 218 -5.99 3.74 -18.57
N VAL A 219 -6.34 5.01 -18.33
CA VAL A 219 -6.72 5.46 -16.98
C VAL A 219 -8.10 4.89 -16.66
N ARG A 220 -8.23 4.20 -15.53
CA ARG A 220 -9.53 3.63 -15.14
C ARG A 220 -10.44 4.73 -14.63
N TRP A 221 -11.64 4.75 -15.19
CA TRP A 221 -12.73 5.67 -14.85
C TRP A 221 -13.99 4.84 -14.72
N VAL A 222 -14.15 4.26 -13.54
CA VAL A 222 -15.08 3.15 -13.26
C VAL A 222 -16.50 3.69 -13.16
N TYR A 223 -16.77 4.61 -12.23
CA TYR A 223 -18.10 5.19 -12.10
C TYR A 223 -18.22 6.47 -12.95
N ARG A 224 -19.00 6.40 -14.02
CA ARG A 224 -19.26 7.54 -14.94
C ARG A 224 -20.62 8.19 -14.74
N GLY A 225 -21.44 7.63 -13.85
CA GLY A 225 -22.80 8.09 -13.60
C GLY A 225 -23.86 7.53 -14.55
N GLU A 226 -23.51 6.57 -15.41
CA GLU A 226 -24.41 6.03 -16.43
C GLU A 226 -25.53 5.16 -15.84
N GLU A 227 -25.22 4.42 -14.77
CA GLU A 227 -26.10 3.45 -14.13
C GLU A 227 -27.26 4.12 -13.37
N ILE A 228 -27.01 5.29 -12.78
CA ILE A 228 -27.94 5.95 -11.83
C ILE A 228 -28.28 7.38 -12.28
N GLY A 229 -27.65 7.88 -13.35
CA GLY A 229 -27.94 9.18 -13.94
C GLY A 229 -27.42 10.35 -13.12
N ILE A 230 -26.44 10.14 -12.23
CA ILE A 230 -25.70 11.19 -11.53
C ILE A 230 -24.33 11.30 -12.22
N PRO A 231 -24.13 12.25 -13.15
CA PRO A 231 -22.88 12.39 -13.88
C PRO A 231 -21.72 12.56 -12.91
N ASN A 232 -20.62 11.91 -13.22
CA ASN A 232 -19.40 11.95 -12.43
C ASN A 232 -18.26 12.38 -13.35
N ARG A 233 -17.44 13.35 -12.97
CA ARG A 233 -16.28 13.78 -13.76
C ARG A 233 -15.08 12.89 -13.48
N LEU A 234 -14.09 12.86 -14.37
CA LEU A 234 -12.85 12.15 -14.10
C LEU A 234 -12.19 12.64 -12.81
N SER A 235 -12.13 13.95 -12.56
CA SER A 235 -11.57 14.51 -11.32
C SER A 235 -12.30 14.11 -10.02
N GLU A 236 -13.55 13.66 -10.11
CA GLU A 236 -14.32 13.11 -8.99
C GLU A 236 -14.05 11.60 -8.79
N GLU A 237 -13.32 10.95 -9.71
CA GLU A 237 -12.93 9.53 -9.62
C GLU A 237 -11.44 9.31 -9.43
N LEU A 238 -10.62 10.35 -9.59
CA LEU A 238 -9.18 10.24 -9.36
C LEU A 238 -8.93 10.28 -7.85
N GLU A 239 -8.65 9.13 -7.24
CA GLU A 239 -8.47 8.96 -5.79
C GLU A 239 -6.96 8.93 -5.45
N PRO A 240 -6.33 10.05 -5.03
CA PRO A 240 -4.93 10.07 -4.65
C PRO A 240 -4.71 9.47 -3.27
N GLU A 241 -3.95 8.37 -3.25
CA GLU A 241 -3.68 7.56 -2.06
C GLU A 241 -2.27 7.86 -1.54
N TYR A 242 -1.24 7.57 -2.35
CA TYR A 242 0.16 7.71 -1.93
C TYR A 242 0.91 8.83 -2.64
N VAL A 243 1.84 9.50 -1.94
CA VAL A 243 2.71 10.53 -2.50
C VAL A 243 4.20 10.23 -2.27
N THR A 244 5.02 10.46 -3.28
CA THR A 244 6.49 10.54 -3.13
C THR A 244 7.04 11.77 -3.85
N LEU A 245 8.18 12.29 -3.37
CA LEU A 245 8.79 13.50 -3.91
C LEU A 245 9.99 13.20 -4.80
N SER A 246 10.22 14.05 -5.80
CA SER A 246 11.47 14.09 -6.56
C SER A 246 12.66 14.38 -5.63
N LYS A 247 13.89 14.10 -6.10
CA LYS A 247 15.11 14.33 -5.31
C LYS A 247 15.23 15.75 -4.76
N ASP A 248 14.84 16.74 -5.55
CA ASP A 248 14.87 18.17 -5.22
C ASP A 248 13.57 18.69 -4.60
N GLU A 249 12.58 17.80 -4.37
CA GLU A 249 11.29 18.10 -3.75
C GLU A 249 10.49 19.21 -4.45
N THR A 250 10.70 19.37 -5.77
CA THR A 250 9.91 20.29 -6.61
C THR A 250 8.72 19.59 -7.27
N LYS A 251 8.77 18.27 -7.41
CA LYS A 251 7.68 17.45 -7.95
C LYS A 251 7.19 16.44 -6.92
N ALA A 252 5.88 16.21 -6.93
CA ALA A 252 5.24 15.07 -6.31
C ALA A 252 4.75 14.09 -7.38
N TYR A 253 4.92 12.80 -7.12
CA TYR A 253 4.35 11.69 -7.87
C TYR A 253 3.27 11.06 -6.99
N VAL A 254 2.05 11.01 -7.50
CA VAL A 254 0.85 10.64 -6.75
C VAL A 254 0.28 9.35 -7.32
N GLY A 255 0.23 8.30 -6.51
CA GLY A 255 -0.43 7.04 -6.86
C GLY A 255 -1.95 7.19 -6.85
N LEU A 256 -2.61 6.63 -7.86
CA LEU A 256 -4.06 6.53 -7.96
C LEU A 256 -4.42 5.04 -8.17
N GLN A 257 -4.64 4.32 -7.09
CA GLN A 257 -4.67 2.87 -7.10
C GLN A 257 -5.86 2.31 -7.89
N GLU A 258 -7.08 2.76 -7.59
CA GLU A 258 -8.32 2.40 -8.28
C GLU A 258 -8.26 2.81 -9.76
N ASN A 259 -7.60 3.93 -10.06
CA ASN A 259 -7.46 4.46 -11.42
C ASN A 259 -6.33 3.80 -12.22
N ASN A 260 -5.49 2.97 -11.58
CA ASN A 260 -4.31 2.35 -12.19
C ASN A 260 -3.39 3.38 -12.88
N ALA A 261 -3.13 4.49 -12.18
CA ALA A 261 -2.46 5.66 -12.76
C ALA A 261 -1.55 6.39 -11.77
N VAL A 262 -0.72 7.27 -12.29
CA VAL A 262 0.11 8.22 -11.51
C VAL A 262 -0.09 9.64 -12.02
N ILE A 263 -0.30 10.59 -11.11
CA ILE A 263 -0.27 12.03 -11.42
C ILE A 263 1.10 12.61 -11.06
N VAL A 264 1.65 13.43 -11.95
CA VAL A 264 2.80 14.29 -11.63
C VAL A 264 2.30 15.68 -11.26
N VAL A 265 2.75 16.21 -10.12
CA VAL A 265 2.38 17.53 -9.60
C VAL A 265 3.61 18.39 -9.41
N ASP A 266 3.56 19.64 -9.87
CA ASP A 266 4.54 20.67 -9.55
C ASP A 266 4.17 21.33 -8.21
N LEU A 267 5.04 21.19 -7.20
CA LEU A 267 4.84 21.72 -5.86
C LEU A 267 5.17 23.21 -5.74
N VAL A 268 5.96 23.75 -6.66
CA VAL A 268 6.26 25.18 -6.74
C VAL A 268 5.02 25.93 -7.20
N THR A 269 4.41 25.48 -8.28
CA THR A 269 3.21 26.13 -8.84
C THR A 269 1.89 25.63 -8.23
N ALA A 270 1.92 24.52 -7.49
CA ALA A 270 0.74 23.79 -7.00
C ALA A 270 -0.24 23.43 -8.14
N THR A 271 0.29 22.77 -9.17
CA THR A 271 -0.51 22.34 -10.32
C THR A 271 -0.25 20.87 -10.66
N ALA A 272 -1.31 20.11 -10.96
CA ALA A 272 -1.16 18.82 -11.60
C ALA A 272 -0.61 19.07 -13.01
N GLU A 273 0.47 18.40 -13.40
CA GLU A 273 1.16 18.56 -14.69
C GLU A 273 0.64 17.57 -15.73
N GLU A 274 0.56 16.29 -15.39
CA GLU A 274 0.15 15.23 -16.33
C GLU A 274 -0.34 13.99 -15.56
N LEU A 275 -1.18 13.19 -16.22
CA LEU A 275 -1.75 11.95 -15.71
C LEU A 275 -1.29 10.79 -16.61
N TYR A 276 -0.70 9.78 -16.00
CA TYR A 276 -0.08 8.64 -16.68
C TYR A 276 -0.78 7.34 -16.31
N PRO A 277 -1.40 6.63 -17.26
CA PRO A 277 -1.86 5.27 -17.02
C PRO A 277 -0.68 4.30 -16.93
N LEU A 278 -0.82 3.27 -16.11
CA LEU A 278 0.23 2.27 -15.90
C LEU A 278 0.15 1.10 -16.88
N GLY A 279 -0.92 1.00 -17.66
CA GLY A 279 -1.17 -0.13 -18.55
C GLY A 279 -1.55 -1.38 -17.77
N ALA A 280 -1.26 -2.56 -18.33
CA ALA A 280 -1.59 -3.83 -17.69
C ALA A 280 -0.49 -4.87 -17.90
N LYS A 281 -0.34 -5.77 -16.93
CA LYS A 281 0.52 -6.95 -17.01
C LYS A 281 -0.20 -8.04 -17.80
N TYR A 282 0.48 -8.69 -18.75
CA TYR A 282 -0.06 -9.88 -19.40
C TYR A 282 0.39 -11.15 -18.68
N TRP A 283 -0.55 -11.90 -18.15
CA TRP A 283 -0.29 -13.14 -17.40
C TRP A 283 0.05 -14.34 -18.29
N GLY A 284 0.15 -14.16 -19.61
CA GLY A 284 0.64 -15.22 -20.50
C GLY A 284 2.17 -15.34 -20.53
N ASP A 285 2.89 -14.30 -20.08
CA ASP A 285 4.36 -14.26 -20.05
C ASP A 285 4.96 -14.64 -18.67
N SER A 286 4.12 -14.69 -17.64
CA SER A 286 4.43 -15.11 -16.27
C SER A 286 3.30 -16.03 -15.78
N GLY A 287 3.22 -16.39 -14.49
CA GLY A 287 2.09 -17.14 -13.97
C GLY A 287 1.48 -16.52 -12.73
N LEU A 288 0.20 -16.80 -12.48
CA LEU A 288 -0.44 -16.53 -11.19
C LEU A 288 -1.16 -17.77 -10.70
N ASP A 289 -1.48 -17.80 -9.42
CA ASP A 289 -2.43 -18.75 -8.86
C ASP A 289 -3.86 -18.16 -8.83
N PRO A 290 -4.79 -18.62 -9.69
CA PRO A 290 -6.08 -17.94 -9.87
C PRO A 290 -7.23 -18.50 -9.02
N SER A 291 -7.03 -19.60 -8.29
CA SER A 291 -8.12 -20.34 -7.66
C SER A 291 -7.75 -20.80 -6.26
N ASP A 292 -8.77 -20.97 -5.42
CA ASP A 292 -8.71 -21.65 -4.13
C ASP A 292 -9.52 -22.97 -4.17
N LYS A 293 -9.82 -23.48 -5.38
CA LYS A 293 -10.69 -24.66 -5.63
C LYS A 293 -10.00 -25.81 -6.34
N ASP A 294 -8.74 -25.67 -6.71
CA ASP A 294 -7.93 -26.65 -7.44
C ASP A 294 -7.12 -27.59 -6.53
N GLY A 295 -7.11 -27.32 -5.22
CA GLY A 295 -6.56 -28.21 -4.20
C GLY A 295 -5.10 -27.93 -3.85
N GLY A 296 -4.61 -26.73 -4.15
CA GLY A 296 -3.33 -26.22 -3.67
C GLY A 296 -2.69 -25.25 -4.65
N ILE A 297 -1.38 -25.07 -4.55
CA ILE A 297 -0.69 -24.02 -5.31
C ILE A 297 -0.58 -24.38 -6.80
N HIS A 298 -1.25 -23.61 -7.68
CA HIS A 298 -1.33 -23.84 -9.12
C HIS A 298 -0.95 -22.61 -9.98
N ILE A 299 0.24 -22.06 -9.73
CA ILE A 299 0.81 -20.95 -10.51
C ILE A 299 1.01 -21.31 -11.99
N ALA A 300 0.20 -20.73 -12.88
CA ALA A 300 0.21 -20.99 -14.32
C ALA A 300 0.01 -19.71 -15.16
N ALA A 301 0.44 -19.78 -16.42
CA ALA A 301 0.24 -18.70 -17.38
C ALA A 301 -1.18 -18.74 -17.95
N TRP A 302 -1.82 -17.58 -18.04
CA TRP A 302 -3.19 -17.42 -18.51
C TRP A 302 -3.30 -16.25 -19.48
N PRO A 303 -4.12 -16.33 -20.56
CA PRO A 303 -4.28 -15.25 -21.53
C PRO A 303 -5.24 -14.17 -21.01
N ILE A 304 -4.92 -13.62 -19.84
CA ILE A 304 -5.62 -12.54 -19.15
C ILE A 304 -4.63 -11.45 -18.75
N TYR A 305 -5.15 -10.34 -18.26
CA TYR A 305 -4.36 -9.20 -17.83
C TYR A 305 -4.49 -8.98 -16.33
N GLY A 306 -3.50 -8.33 -15.71
CA GLY A 306 -3.55 -7.81 -14.34
C GLY A 306 -3.36 -6.30 -14.37
N LEU A 307 -4.18 -5.56 -13.64
CA LEU A 307 -4.03 -4.12 -13.45
C LEU A 307 -2.93 -3.88 -12.40
N TYR A 308 -2.06 -2.89 -12.61
CA TYR A 308 -0.96 -2.65 -11.65
C TYR A 308 -1.48 -2.10 -10.32
N GLN A 309 -2.34 -1.09 -10.36
CA GLN A 309 -3.08 -0.53 -9.21
C GLN A 309 -2.21 -0.39 -7.97
N PRO A 310 -1.27 0.57 -8.01
CA PRO A 310 -0.30 0.64 -6.97
C PRO A 310 -0.83 1.37 -5.76
N ASP A 311 -0.66 0.75 -4.60
CA ASP A 311 -0.88 1.39 -3.30
C ASP A 311 0.28 2.36 -3.05
N THR A 312 1.45 1.81 -2.67
CA THR A 312 2.62 2.62 -2.39
C THR A 312 3.41 2.99 -3.65
N VAL A 313 3.88 4.24 -3.71
CA VAL A 313 4.82 4.73 -4.73
C VAL A 313 6.06 5.32 -4.06
N LYS A 314 7.26 4.87 -4.44
CA LYS A 314 8.54 5.41 -3.94
C LYS A 314 9.41 5.96 -5.06
N TYR A 315 9.93 7.17 -4.89
CA TYR A 315 10.92 7.75 -5.78
C TYR A 315 12.33 7.30 -5.38
N VAL A 316 13.14 6.91 -6.36
CA VAL A 316 14.52 6.45 -6.16
C VAL A 316 15.45 7.08 -7.19
N SER A 317 16.62 7.52 -6.74
CA SER A 317 17.71 7.93 -7.63
C SER A 317 18.86 6.91 -7.55
N ALA A 318 18.96 6.05 -8.56
CA ALA A 318 19.96 4.97 -8.62
C ALA A 318 20.59 4.88 -10.02
N GLY A 319 21.90 4.67 -10.10
CA GLY A 319 22.60 4.55 -11.40
C GLY A 319 22.49 5.80 -12.28
N GLY A 320 22.28 6.99 -11.69
CA GLY A 320 22.03 8.23 -12.44
C GLY A 320 20.65 8.31 -13.11
N ARG A 321 19.74 7.37 -12.82
CA ARG A 321 18.33 7.40 -13.24
C ARG A 321 17.44 7.91 -12.12
N GLU A 322 16.29 8.42 -12.50
CA GLU A 322 15.20 8.79 -11.60
C GLU A 322 14.09 7.78 -11.84
N LEU A 323 13.71 7.06 -10.79
CA LEU A 323 12.83 5.90 -10.86
C LEU A 323 11.65 6.09 -9.94
N LEU A 324 10.51 5.51 -10.33
CA LEU A 324 9.44 5.21 -9.40
C LEU A 324 9.37 3.70 -9.21
N ILE A 325 9.12 3.28 -7.98
CA ILE A 325 8.85 1.89 -7.61
C ILE A 325 7.44 1.85 -7.07
N THR A 326 6.62 0.93 -7.58
CA THR A 326 5.20 0.82 -7.22
C THR A 326 4.87 -0.58 -6.74
N SER A 327 4.16 -0.71 -5.62
CA SER A 327 3.66 -1.99 -5.09
C SER A 327 2.27 -2.24 -5.65
N ASN A 328 2.14 -3.31 -6.43
CA ASN A 328 1.01 -3.54 -7.30
C ASN A 328 -0.06 -4.40 -6.59
N GLU A 329 -0.71 -3.80 -5.60
CA GLU A 329 -1.58 -4.48 -4.64
C GLU A 329 -2.92 -4.90 -5.27
N GLY A 330 -3.66 -3.92 -5.79
CA GLY A 330 -4.97 -4.11 -6.41
C GLY A 330 -6.14 -3.80 -5.49
N ASN A 331 -6.89 -2.75 -5.85
CA ASN A 331 -8.11 -2.38 -5.16
C ASN A 331 -9.29 -2.21 -6.12
N THR A 332 -10.48 -2.50 -5.63
CA THR A 332 -11.72 -2.51 -6.42
C THR A 332 -12.53 -1.27 -6.08
N ARG A 333 -13.23 -0.71 -7.07
CA ARG A 333 -14.21 0.35 -6.79
C ARG A 333 -15.55 -0.27 -6.38
N ALA A 334 -16.10 0.18 -5.26
CA ALA A 334 -17.45 -0.18 -4.84
C ALA A 334 -18.12 1.01 -4.14
N LEU A 335 -19.34 1.33 -4.54
CA LEU A 335 -20.11 2.44 -3.99
C LEU A 335 -21.61 2.15 -3.95
N THR A 336 -22.31 2.82 -3.04
CA THR A 336 -23.77 2.76 -2.95
C THR A 336 -24.38 4.13 -3.21
N VAL A 337 -25.17 4.25 -4.28
CA VAL A 337 -25.84 5.50 -4.64
C VAL A 337 -27.35 5.27 -4.62
N ASN A 338 -28.07 6.04 -3.81
CA ASN A 338 -29.53 5.92 -3.66
C ASN A 338 -30.01 4.47 -3.36
N GLY A 339 -29.21 3.69 -2.62
CA GLY A 339 -29.51 2.31 -2.27
C GLY A 339 -29.26 1.29 -3.38
N ILE A 340 -28.58 1.68 -4.46
CA ILE A 340 -28.11 0.78 -5.52
C ILE A 340 -26.61 0.59 -5.33
N ASP A 341 -26.20 -0.67 -5.18
CA ASP A 341 -24.80 -1.05 -5.07
C ASP A 341 -24.18 -1.18 -6.47
N ILE A 342 -23.09 -0.45 -6.67
CA ILE A 342 -22.23 -0.52 -7.84
C ILE A 342 -20.93 -1.17 -7.40
N ASN A 343 -20.50 -2.21 -8.12
CA ASN A 343 -19.24 -2.88 -7.87
C ASN A 343 -18.50 -3.14 -9.19
N ASP A 344 -17.19 -2.97 -9.12
CA ASP A 344 -16.26 -3.19 -10.22
C ASP A 344 -15.86 -4.66 -10.37
N GLU A 345 -16.51 -5.62 -9.70
CA GLU A 345 -15.97 -6.98 -9.59
C GLU A 345 -16.95 -8.06 -10.05
N TRP A 346 -16.51 -8.90 -10.99
CA TRP A 346 -17.14 -10.18 -11.32
C TRP A 346 -16.15 -11.35 -11.20
N ARG A 347 -16.67 -12.55 -10.89
CA ARG A 347 -15.92 -13.79 -11.04
C ARG A 347 -15.86 -14.21 -12.49
N GLY A 348 -14.88 -15.05 -12.86
CA GLY A 348 -14.81 -15.65 -14.19
C GLY A 348 -16.12 -16.34 -14.63
N THR A 349 -16.78 -17.07 -13.72
CA THR A 349 -18.06 -17.73 -13.99
C THR A 349 -19.18 -16.75 -14.30
N ASP A 350 -19.16 -15.56 -13.71
CA ASP A 350 -20.25 -14.58 -13.87
C ASP A 350 -20.28 -14.06 -15.32
N PHE A 351 -19.13 -13.90 -15.99
CA PHE A 351 -19.10 -13.56 -17.42
C PHE A 351 -19.73 -14.65 -18.30
N VAL A 352 -19.61 -15.92 -17.90
CA VAL A 352 -20.19 -17.05 -18.63
C VAL A 352 -21.71 -17.11 -18.41
N GLU A 353 -22.14 -16.98 -17.15
CA GLU A 353 -23.55 -17.07 -16.74
C GLU A 353 -24.40 -15.93 -17.30
N ASN A 354 -23.83 -14.73 -17.40
CA ASN A 354 -24.48 -13.56 -17.98
C ASN A 354 -24.41 -13.51 -19.51
N ASP A 355 -23.88 -14.55 -20.19
CA ASP A 355 -23.60 -14.54 -21.63
C ASP A 355 -22.76 -13.31 -22.03
N ALA A 356 -21.78 -12.91 -21.21
CA ALA A 356 -21.01 -11.68 -21.43
C ALA A 356 -19.74 -11.90 -22.28
N LEU A 357 -19.48 -13.11 -22.79
CA LEU A 357 -18.24 -13.42 -23.52
C LEU A 357 -18.37 -13.14 -25.03
N ALA A 358 -17.60 -12.20 -25.57
CA ALA A 358 -17.57 -11.89 -27.01
C ALA A 358 -17.12 -13.09 -27.82
N SER A 359 -17.60 -13.27 -29.07
CA SER A 359 -17.31 -14.43 -29.92
C SER A 359 -15.80 -14.65 -30.20
N SER A 360 -15.00 -13.58 -30.12
CA SER A 360 -13.53 -13.59 -30.25
C SER A 360 -12.80 -14.32 -29.13
N VAL A 361 -13.42 -14.47 -27.94
CA VAL A 361 -12.82 -15.20 -26.81
C VAL A 361 -12.61 -16.66 -27.18
N SER A 362 -11.36 -17.12 -27.09
CA SER A 362 -10.95 -18.48 -27.50
C SER A 362 -11.68 -19.57 -26.71
N PRO A 363 -11.92 -20.77 -27.28
CA PRO A 363 -12.54 -21.87 -26.56
C PRO A 363 -11.82 -22.23 -25.26
N MET A 364 -10.49 -22.24 -25.26
CA MET A 364 -9.68 -22.52 -24.06
C MET A 364 -9.95 -21.53 -22.94
N LEU A 365 -9.99 -20.23 -23.23
CA LEU A 365 -10.25 -19.21 -22.22
C LEU A 365 -11.69 -19.27 -21.71
N ARG A 366 -12.67 -19.56 -22.58
CA ARG A 366 -14.06 -19.80 -22.14
C ARG A 366 -14.17 -20.98 -21.18
N ASP A 367 -13.48 -22.07 -21.49
CA ASP A 367 -13.47 -23.26 -20.63
C ASP A 367 -12.81 -22.95 -19.29
N ALA A 368 -11.72 -22.18 -19.28
CA ALA A 368 -11.05 -21.74 -18.06
C ALA A 368 -11.90 -20.80 -17.20
N LEU A 369 -12.64 -19.87 -17.80
CA LEU A 369 -13.56 -18.96 -17.09
C LEU A 369 -14.80 -19.68 -16.53
N ARG A 370 -15.16 -20.85 -17.07
CA ARG A 370 -16.26 -21.68 -16.54
C ARG A 370 -15.80 -22.59 -15.40
N ASP A 371 -14.50 -22.87 -15.33
CA ASP A 371 -13.92 -23.85 -14.43
C ASP A 371 -13.44 -23.17 -13.13
N GLU A 372 -14.13 -23.44 -12.03
CA GLU A 372 -13.80 -22.88 -10.71
C GLU A 372 -12.40 -23.28 -10.24
N THR A 373 -11.84 -24.40 -10.73
CA THR A 373 -10.46 -24.83 -10.45
C THR A 373 -9.41 -24.10 -11.30
N LYS A 374 -9.82 -23.08 -12.06
CA LYS A 374 -8.96 -22.24 -12.91
C LYS A 374 -9.34 -20.77 -12.73
N LEU A 375 -9.84 -20.12 -13.78
CA LEU A 375 -10.18 -18.70 -13.76
C LEU A 375 -11.61 -18.45 -13.27
N GLY A 376 -12.41 -19.49 -13.02
CA GLY A 376 -13.83 -19.34 -12.71
C GLY A 376 -14.12 -18.56 -11.44
N VAL A 377 -13.27 -18.68 -10.41
CA VAL A 377 -13.44 -17.94 -9.15
C VAL A 377 -12.61 -16.66 -9.07
N LEU A 378 -11.66 -16.46 -9.99
CA LEU A 378 -10.79 -15.29 -10.02
C LEU A 378 -11.62 -14.01 -10.21
N ARG A 379 -11.27 -12.97 -9.46
CA ARG A 379 -11.91 -11.64 -9.53
C ARG A 379 -11.35 -10.81 -10.67
N PHE A 380 -12.24 -10.32 -11.52
CA PHE A 380 -11.94 -9.47 -12.66
C PHE A 380 -12.77 -8.20 -12.64
N SER A 381 -12.25 -7.14 -13.24
CA SER A 381 -13.04 -5.94 -13.51
C SER A 381 -14.18 -6.26 -14.47
N ASN A 382 -15.38 -5.81 -14.11
CA ASN A 382 -16.55 -5.79 -15.00
C ASN A 382 -16.70 -4.44 -15.72
N TYR A 383 -15.76 -3.51 -15.58
CA TYR A 383 -15.72 -2.25 -16.35
C TYR A 383 -14.70 -2.30 -17.49
N ASP A 384 -13.60 -3.04 -17.30
CA ASP A 384 -12.51 -3.15 -18.26
C ASP A 384 -12.69 -4.31 -19.25
N GLY A 385 -12.11 -4.19 -20.45
CA GLY A 385 -12.06 -5.30 -21.44
C GLY A 385 -13.33 -5.52 -22.27
N LYS A 386 -14.27 -4.58 -22.25
CA LYS A 386 -15.45 -4.57 -23.12
C LYS A 386 -15.06 -4.54 -24.61
N SER A 387 -15.82 -5.28 -25.42
CA SER A 387 -15.65 -5.35 -26.88
C SER A 387 -16.04 -4.02 -27.52
N ALA A 388 -15.15 -3.50 -28.37
CA ALA A 388 -15.42 -2.28 -29.14
C ALA A 388 -16.60 -2.43 -30.12
N SER A 389 -16.91 -3.67 -30.53
CA SER A 389 -18.00 -3.97 -31.47
C SER A 389 -19.34 -4.27 -30.80
N ASP A 390 -19.33 -4.70 -29.54
CA ASP A 390 -20.50 -4.99 -28.72
C ASP A 390 -20.16 -4.72 -27.24
N PRO A 391 -20.43 -3.52 -26.71
CA PRO A 391 -20.10 -3.14 -25.34
C PRO A 391 -20.83 -3.94 -24.25
N THR A 392 -21.77 -4.82 -24.62
CA THR A 392 -22.41 -5.78 -23.68
C THR A 392 -21.58 -7.05 -23.50
N LYS A 393 -20.50 -7.21 -24.27
CA LYS A 393 -19.61 -8.37 -24.26
C LYS A 393 -18.18 -7.96 -23.92
N TYR A 394 -17.40 -8.92 -23.44
CA TYR A 394 -15.99 -8.76 -23.06
C TYR A 394 -15.10 -9.63 -23.96
N GLU A 395 -13.95 -9.07 -24.33
CA GLU A 395 -12.93 -9.75 -25.15
C GLU A 395 -11.58 -9.89 -24.44
N ALA A 396 -11.36 -9.11 -23.38
CA ALA A 396 -10.21 -9.20 -22.49
C ALA A 396 -10.67 -9.19 -21.02
N PHE A 397 -9.89 -9.77 -20.13
CA PHE A 397 -10.23 -9.94 -18.72
C PHE A 397 -9.08 -9.42 -17.87
N TYR A 398 -9.38 -8.53 -16.93
CA TYR A 398 -8.41 -7.80 -16.12
C TYR A 398 -8.60 -8.16 -14.66
N ALA A 399 -7.69 -8.95 -14.11
CA ALA A 399 -7.64 -9.23 -12.68
C ALA A 399 -7.08 -8.01 -11.92
N PHE A 400 -7.46 -7.88 -10.66
CA PHE A 400 -6.99 -6.80 -9.78
C PHE A 400 -5.60 -7.11 -9.24
N GLY A 401 -4.76 -6.08 -9.21
CA GLY A 401 -3.39 -6.15 -8.71
C GLY A 401 -2.41 -6.80 -9.68
N GLY A 402 -1.15 -6.34 -9.59
CA GLY A 402 -0.02 -6.91 -10.30
C GLY A 402 0.67 -8.04 -9.52
N ARG A 403 0.26 -8.30 -8.26
CA ARG A 403 0.81 -9.35 -7.38
C ARG A 403 2.33 -9.26 -7.22
N GLY A 404 2.83 -8.05 -7.05
CA GLY A 404 4.27 -7.78 -7.04
C GLY A 404 4.58 -6.30 -7.03
N PHE A 405 5.66 -5.91 -7.69
CA PHE A 405 6.02 -4.51 -7.82
C PHE A 405 6.66 -4.22 -9.18
N SER A 406 6.59 -2.95 -9.60
CA SER A 406 7.17 -2.49 -10.87
C SER A 406 8.15 -1.33 -10.66
N VAL A 407 9.03 -1.14 -11.64
CA VAL A 407 9.97 -0.02 -11.71
C VAL A 407 9.72 0.76 -12.99
N TRP A 408 9.58 2.07 -12.86
CA TRP A 408 9.23 3.00 -13.94
C TRP A 408 10.30 4.08 -14.09
N ASP A 409 10.43 4.63 -15.30
CA ASP A 409 11.18 5.87 -15.50
C ASP A 409 10.37 7.06 -14.96
N ALA A 410 10.90 7.80 -13.99
CA ALA A 410 10.16 8.88 -13.34
C ALA A 410 9.90 10.10 -14.26
N LYS A 411 10.54 10.19 -15.44
CA LYS A 411 10.37 11.32 -16.36
C LYS A 411 9.21 11.11 -17.32
N ASN A 412 8.94 9.88 -17.71
CA ASN A 412 7.94 9.57 -18.73
C ASN A 412 7.01 8.40 -18.37
N LEU A 413 7.18 7.79 -17.19
CA LEU A 413 6.38 6.69 -16.66
C LEU A 413 6.38 5.45 -17.56
N THR A 414 7.44 5.24 -18.35
CA THR A 414 7.63 3.98 -19.08
C THR A 414 8.09 2.90 -18.10
N GLN A 415 7.45 1.72 -18.14
CA GLN A 415 7.87 0.58 -17.33
C GLN A 415 9.24 0.08 -17.78
N ILE A 416 10.14 -0.10 -16.82
CA ILE A 416 11.51 -0.57 -17.05
C ILE A 416 11.65 -2.04 -16.64
N TRP A 417 10.95 -2.43 -15.57
CA TRP A 417 10.99 -3.78 -15.03
C TRP A 417 9.74 -4.05 -14.21
N ASP A 418 9.33 -5.31 -14.16
CA ASP A 418 8.25 -5.81 -13.32
C ASP A 418 8.68 -7.15 -12.70
N SER A 419 8.26 -7.41 -11.46
CA SER A 419 8.62 -8.63 -10.74
C SER A 419 8.03 -9.91 -11.34
N GLY A 420 7.10 -9.81 -12.29
CA GLY A 420 6.40 -10.94 -12.88
C GLY A 420 5.67 -11.72 -11.81
N ASP A 421 6.00 -13.01 -11.70
CA ASP A 421 5.46 -13.97 -10.75
C ASP A 421 6.42 -14.30 -9.59
N GLN A 422 7.47 -13.49 -9.40
CA GLN A 422 8.52 -13.78 -8.41
C GLN A 422 7.99 -13.85 -6.98
N VAL A 423 6.99 -13.03 -6.62
CA VAL A 423 6.39 -13.01 -5.29
C VAL A 423 5.69 -14.32 -4.98
N GLU A 424 4.70 -14.72 -5.77
CA GLU A 424 3.97 -15.97 -5.56
C GLU A 424 4.90 -17.19 -5.67
N ARG A 425 5.87 -17.20 -6.59
CA ARG A 425 6.86 -18.28 -6.66
C ARG A 425 7.73 -18.36 -5.42
N ALA A 426 8.07 -17.24 -4.80
CA ALA A 426 8.81 -17.22 -3.54
C ALA A 426 7.93 -17.72 -2.39
N HIS A 427 6.69 -17.25 -2.26
CA HIS A 427 5.74 -17.78 -1.26
C HIS A 427 5.56 -19.28 -1.39
N ALA A 428 5.31 -19.79 -2.60
CA ALA A 428 5.15 -21.22 -2.86
C ALA A 428 6.42 -22.04 -2.53
N MET A 429 7.60 -21.43 -2.62
CA MET A 429 8.87 -22.10 -2.32
C MET A 429 9.20 -22.10 -0.83
N TYR A 430 8.98 -20.97 -0.14
CA TYR A 430 9.45 -20.75 1.23
C TYR A 430 8.36 -20.92 2.29
N TYR A 431 7.11 -20.63 1.96
CA TYR A 431 5.95 -20.68 2.86
C TYR A 431 4.75 -21.39 2.23
N PRO A 432 4.90 -22.59 1.63
CA PRO A 432 3.81 -23.23 0.89
C PRO A 432 2.57 -23.57 1.74
N SER A 433 2.72 -23.81 3.04
CA SER A 433 1.58 -24.19 3.89
C SER A 433 0.68 -23.01 4.26
N ILE A 434 1.10 -21.78 3.96
CA ILE A 434 0.37 -20.53 4.22
C ILE A 434 0.38 -19.61 2.99
N PHE A 435 0.59 -20.20 1.81
CA PHE A 435 0.59 -19.47 0.55
C PHE A 435 -0.75 -18.75 0.38
N ASN A 436 -0.73 -17.44 0.11
CA ASN A 436 -1.94 -16.64 -0.09
C ASN A 436 -3.00 -16.84 1.03
N SER A 437 -2.53 -17.01 2.27
CA SER A 437 -3.40 -17.10 3.46
C SER A 437 -3.77 -15.72 4.01
N GLU A 438 -4.94 -15.60 4.61
CA GLU A 438 -5.41 -14.39 5.31
C GLU A 438 -5.83 -14.67 6.76
N PHE A 439 -5.83 -13.63 7.59
CA PHE A 439 -6.49 -13.65 8.90
C PHE A 439 -7.93 -13.17 8.73
N GLU A 440 -8.89 -13.93 9.26
CA GLU A 440 -10.30 -13.52 9.31
C GLU A 440 -10.73 -13.23 10.75
N GLU A 441 -11.25 -12.03 11.04
CA GLU A 441 -11.59 -11.63 12.41
C GLU A 441 -12.63 -12.56 13.06
N ASP A 442 -13.56 -13.09 12.27
CA ASP A 442 -14.62 -14.00 12.74
C ASP A 442 -14.09 -15.41 13.04
N PHE A 443 -12.87 -15.74 12.61
CA PHE A 443 -12.24 -17.04 12.79
C PHE A 443 -10.88 -16.95 13.49
N PRO A 444 -10.80 -16.35 14.70
CA PRO A 444 -9.54 -16.17 15.41
C PRO A 444 -8.94 -17.50 15.94
N HIS A 445 -9.71 -18.59 15.86
CA HIS A 445 -9.30 -19.93 16.25
C HIS A 445 -8.75 -20.77 15.10
N ASP A 446 -8.69 -20.21 13.89
CA ASP A 446 -8.05 -20.86 12.76
C ASP A 446 -6.53 -20.70 12.86
N HIS A 447 -5.81 -21.61 12.22
CA HIS A 447 -4.39 -21.46 11.93
C HIS A 447 -4.25 -20.73 10.60
N PRO A 448 -3.14 -20.01 10.36
CA PRO A 448 -2.84 -19.50 9.03
C PRO A 448 -2.86 -20.58 7.93
N GLU A 449 -2.58 -21.83 8.29
CA GLU A 449 -2.62 -22.98 7.37
C GLU A 449 -4.06 -23.38 6.96
N ASP A 450 -5.06 -23.02 7.76
CA ASP A 450 -6.47 -23.34 7.50
C ASP A 450 -7.04 -22.45 6.38
N THR A 451 -6.50 -21.25 6.21
CA THR A 451 -6.88 -20.26 5.17
C THR A 451 -5.90 -20.25 4.00
N MET A 452 -5.04 -21.27 3.89
CA MET A 452 -4.11 -21.40 2.78
C MET A 452 -4.86 -21.33 1.44
N ASP A 453 -4.31 -20.54 0.52
CA ASP A 453 -4.76 -20.32 -0.85
C ASP A 453 -6.03 -19.47 -1.02
N GLU A 454 -6.67 -19.04 0.06
CA GLU A 454 -7.98 -18.37 -0.02
C GLU A 454 -7.96 -17.03 -0.76
N THR A 455 -6.80 -16.33 -0.79
CA THR A 455 -6.66 -15.06 -1.52
C THR A 455 -6.20 -15.23 -2.97
N SER A 456 -5.88 -16.44 -3.43
CA SER A 456 -5.50 -16.72 -4.84
C SER A 456 -6.62 -16.37 -5.82
N LYS A 457 -7.88 -16.57 -5.45
CA LYS A 457 -9.04 -16.10 -6.24
C LYS A 457 -9.19 -14.57 -6.28
N LYS A 458 -8.49 -13.83 -5.42
CA LYS A 458 -8.54 -12.36 -5.28
C LYS A 458 -7.28 -11.73 -5.88
N LYS A 459 -6.46 -11.09 -5.05
CA LYS A 459 -5.23 -10.36 -5.40
C LYS A 459 -3.96 -11.11 -4.99
N GLY A 460 -4.09 -12.39 -4.59
CA GLY A 460 -2.98 -13.26 -4.20
C GLY A 460 -2.19 -12.69 -3.01
N PRO A 461 -0.92 -12.32 -3.19
CA PRO A 461 -0.07 -11.88 -2.10
C PRO A 461 -0.43 -10.50 -1.52
N GLN A 462 -1.16 -9.66 -2.27
CA GLN A 462 -1.41 -8.24 -1.92
C GLN A 462 -0.13 -7.51 -1.50
N SER A 463 0.70 -7.26 -2.50
CA SER A 463 1.93 -6.49 -2.34
C SER A 463 1.58 -5.02 -2.16
N GLU A 464 1.60 -4.54 -0.92
CA GLU A 464 1.04 -3.24 -0.52
C GLU A 464 2.11 -2.21 -0.17
N SER A 465 2.93 -2.49 0.84
CA SER A 465 3.85 -1.51 1.40
C SER A 465 5.25 -1.60 0.78
N LEU A 466 5.92 -0.46 0.64
CA LEU A 466 7.29 -0.38 0.16
C LEU A 466 8.15 0.48 1.07
N ALA A 467 9.35 -0.01 1.38
CA ALA A 467 10.44 0.79 1.90
C ALA A 467 11.64 0.74 0.97
N VAL A 468 12.31 1.88 0.81
CA VAL A 468 13.55 1.97 0.04
C VAL A 468 14.59 2.72 0.84
N GLY A 469 15.81 2.18 0.87
CA GLY A 469 16.95 2.87 1.47
C GLY A 469 18.28 2.28 1.00
N GLU A 470 19.37 2.81 1.52
CA GLU A 470 20.72 2.35 1.15
C GLU A 470 21.32 1.48 2.27
N ALA A 471 21.81 0.30 1.90
CA ALA A 471 22.61 -0.53 2.80
C ALA A 471 23.65 -1.31 2.01
N PHE A 472 24.84 -1.46 2.60
CA PHE A 472 25.92 -2.28 2.05
C PHE A 472 26.28 -1.92 0.59
N GLY A 473 26.16 -0.64 0.21
CA GLY A 473 26.46 -0.14 -1.13
C GLY A 473 25.41 -0.48 -2.20
N LYS A 474 24.21 -0.87 -1.80
CA LYS A 474 23.08 -1.13 -2.70
C LYS A 474 21.84 -0.34 -2.25
N THR A 475 21.00 0.01 -3.21
CA THR A 475 19.61 0.38 -2.91
C THR A 475 18.88 -0.90 -2.53
N VAL A 476 18.35 -0.94 -1.31
CA VAL A 476 17.50 -2.01 -0.79
C VAL A 476 16.05 -1.62 -1.01
N ILE A 477 15.29 -2.50 -1.63
CA ILE A 477 13.84 -2.39 -1.80
C ILE A 477 13.23 -3.48 -0.93
N VAL A 478 12.36 -3.09 -0.01
CA VAL A 478 11.59 -4.01 0.82
C VAL A 478 10.13 -3.90 0.41
N LEU A 479 9.57 -5.03 0.00
CA LEU A 479 8.15 -5.16 -0.34
C LEU A 479 7.44 -5.91 0.79
N GLY A 480 6.48 -5.25 1.42
CA GLY A 480 5.51 -5.89 2.30
C GLY A 480 4.41 -6.56 1.49
N ASN A 481 4.01 -7.74 1.93
CA ASN A 481 2.87 -8.47 1.37
C ASN A 481 1.96 -8.77 2.55
N GLU A 482 0.75 -8.24 2.48
CA GLU A 482 -0.28 -8.38 3.48
C GLU A 482 -0.59 -9.86 3.75
N ARG A 483 -0.94 -10.57 2.68
CA ARG A 483 -1.24 -12.00 2.71
C ARG A 483 0.04 -12.78 2.86
N THR A 484 -0.01 -13.96 3.48
CA THR A 484 1.19 -14.68 3.96
C THR A 484 2.07 -13.88 4.95
N SER A 485 1.86 -12.55 5.08
CA SER A 485 2.50 -11.58 5.96
C SER A 485 4.03 -11.57 5.88
N THR A 486 4.54 -11.32 4.67
CA THR A 486 5.98 -11.44 4.38
C THR A 486 6.63 -10.14 3.94
N LEU A 487 7.90 -10.00 4.30
CA LEU A 487 8.80 -8.96 3.82
C LEU A 487 9.76 -9.56 2.79
N MET A 488 9.75 -9.04 1.56
CA MET A 488 10.64 -9.48 0.49
C MET A 488 11.71 -8.42 0.21
N LEU A 489 12.97 -8.85 0.18
CA LEU A 489 14.10 -7.96 -0.03
C LEU A 489 14.62 -8.13 -1.46
N TYR A 490 14.74 -7.00 -2.14
CA TYR A 490 15.42 -6.88 -3.43
C TYR A 490 16.57 -5.91 -3.29
N ALA A 491 17.58 -6.07 -4.13
CA ALA A 491 18.69 -5.14 -4.22
C ALA A 491 18.81 -4.59 -5.64
N LEU A 492 19.11 -3.29 -5.75
CA LEU A 492 19.38 -2.61 -7.00
C LEU A 492 20.79 -2.01 -6.94
N ASP A 493 21.63 -2.34 -7.92
CA ASP A 493 23.01 -1.82 -8.00
C ASP A 493 23.01 -0.33 -8.40
N THR A 494 23.45 0.51 -7.46
CA THR A 494 23.49 1.98 -7.60
C THR A 494 24.54 2.48 -8.58
N HIS A 495 25.49 1.64 -8.99
CA HIS A 495 26.57 2.01 -9.90
C HIS A 495 26.28 1.62 -11.36
N ASN A 496 25.20 0.88 -11.60
CA ASN A 496 24.83 0.39 -12.92
C ASN A 496 23.50 1.02 -13.39
N PRO A 497 23.52 1.91 -14.42
CA PRO A 497 22.30 2.52 -14.95
C PRO A 497 21.33 1.52 -15.59
N HIS A 498 21.75 0.28 -15.85
CA HIS A 498 20.91 -0.78 -16.41
C HIS A 498 20.57 -1.87 -15.39
N ALA A 499 20.88 -1.67 -14.11
CA ALA A 499 20.47 -2.60 -13.08
C ALA A 499 18.94 -2.71 -13.02
N VAL A 500 18.50 -3.92 -12.72
CA VAL A 500 17.12 -4.26 -12.37
C VAL A 500 17.14 -4.85 -10.96
N PRO A 501 16.02 -4.81 -10.22
CA PRO A 501 15.95 -5.40 -8.90
C PRO A 501 16.30 -6.90 -8.90
N GLU A 502 17.18 -7.29 -7.98
CA GLU A 502 17.60 -8.68 -7.76
C GLU A 502 17.01 -9.20 -6.45
N PHE A 503 16.21 -10.27 -6.50
CA PHE A 503 15.67 -10.91 -5.31
C PHE A 503 16.79 -11.43 -4.39
N GLN A 504 16.73 -11.05 -3.12
CA GLN A 504 17.71 -11.43 -2.10
C GLN A 504 17.13 -12.51 -1.16
N SER A 505 16.05 -12.17 -0.46
CA SER A 505 15.45 -13.04 0.55
C SER A 505 13.98 -12.71 0.76
N ILE A 506 13.29 -13.63 1.42
CA ILE A 506 11.93 -13.45 1.91
C ILE A 506 11.90 -13.83 3.38
N TYR A 507 11.19 -13.04 4.17
CA TYR A 507 11.13 -13.18 5.61
C TYR A 507 9.69 -13.07 6.11
N ARG A 508 9.31 -13.95 7.03
CA ARG A 508 8.06 -13.90 7.78
C ARG A 508 8.38 -14.04 9.26
N HIS A 509 7.89 -13.10 10.07
CA HIS A 509 7.98 -13.23 11.53
C HIS A 509 6.76 -13.95 12.10
N GLY A 510 6.90 -14.54 13.28
CA GLY A 510 5.81 -15.21 13.99
C GLY A 510 5.58 -16.67 13.62
N ARG A 511 4.77 -17.34 14.44
CA ARG A 511 4.39 -18.75 14.37
C ARG A 511 3.13 -18.89 13.54
N TRP A 512 3.17 -19.76 12.53
CA TRP A 512 2.01 -20.10 11.72
C TRP A 512 1.49 -21.53 11.95
N ASP A 513 2.21 -22.32 12.74
CA ASP A 513 1.77 -23.65 13.21
C ASP A 513 0.88 -23.57 14.46
N ARG A 514 0.32 -22.39 14.75
CA ARG A 514 -0.51 -22.08 15.91
C ARG A 514 -1.74 -21.30 15.47
N ARG A 515 -2.83 -21.44 16.22
CA ARG A 515 -4.02 -20.59 16.06
C ARG A 515 -3.67 -19.13 16.27
N TRP A 516 -4.30 -18.26 15.51
CA TRP A 516 -4.11 -16.80 15.59
C TRP A 516 -4.24 -16.27 17.01
N ASP A 517 -5.32 -16.61 17.72
CA ASP A 517 -5.57 -16.18 19.10
C ASP A 517 -4.43 -16.54 20.06
N SER A 518 -3.98 -17.80 20.01
CA SER A 518 -2.98 -18.33 20.94
C SER A 518 -1.59 -17.82 20.63
N ALA A 519 -1.27 -17.62 19.34
CA ALA A 519 -0.01 -17.01 18.92
C ALA A 519 0.01 -15.53 19.33
N TYR A 520 -1.12 -14.82 19.22
CA TYR A 520 -1.24 -13.43 19.65
C TYR A 520 -1.05 -13.25 21.15
N ASP A 521 -1.77 -14.05 21.94
CA ASP A 521 -1.71 -13.99 23.42
C ASP A 521 -0.30 -14.29 23.93
N ASP A 522 0.41 -15.21 23.30
CA ASP A 522 1.80 -15.56 23.63
C ASP A 522 2.85 -14.63 22.99
N ARG A 523 2.41 -13.60 22.26
CA ARG A 523 3.25 -12.63 21.55
C ARG A 523 4.14 -13.24 20.45
N GLU A 524 3.66 -14.32 19.83
CA GLU A 524 4.34 -15.08 18.78
C GLU A 524 3.68 -14.94 17.39
N VAL A 525 2.67 -14.07 17.18
CA VAL A 525 1.93 -14.03 15.90
C VAL A 525 2.72 -13.44 14.73
N GLY A 526 3.64 -12.51 15.00
CA GLY A 526 4.39 -11.77 14.00
C GLY A 526 3.74 -10.46 13.57
N ASP A 527 4.20 -9.89 12.46
CA ASP A 527 3.60 -8.71 11.85
C ASP A 527 2.61 -9.17 10.79
N ILE A 528 1.31 -9.11 11.10
CA ILE A 528 0.23 -9.52 10.20
C ILE A 528 -0.34 -8.28 9.54
N ASP A 529 -0.50 -8.33 8.22
CA ASP A 529 -0.66 -7.16 7.32
C ASP A 529 0.41 -6.09 7.55
N PRO A 530 1.62 -6.25 6.97
CA PRO A 530 2.64 -5.20 6.98
C PRO A 530 2.18 -3.96 6.19
N GLU A 531 1.43 -3.07 6.85
CA GLU A 531 0.76 -1.88 6.27
C GLU A 531 1.74 -0.74 5.96
N ASP A 532 2.64 -0.44 6.88
CA ASP A 532 3.65 0.60 6.72
C ASP A 532 5.04 0.08 7.03
N ILE A 533 5.99 0.42 6.17
CA ILE A 533 7.40 0.08 6.33
C ILE A 533 8.23 1.33 6.14
N LYS A 534 9.02 1.68 7.17
CA LYS A 534 10.04 2.73 7.06
C LYS A 534 11.43 2.11 7.07
N PHE A 535 12.26 2.51 6.11
CA PHE A 535 13.69 2.21 6.13
C PHE A 535 14.41 3.24 7.00
N ILE A 536 15.13 2.77 8.02
CA ILE A 536 15.93 3.61 8.90
C ILE A 536 17.40 3.47 8.48
N PRO A 537 18.03 4.50 7.89
CA PRO A 537 19.44 4.43 7.52
C PRO A 537 20.33 4.35 8.76
N HIS A 538 21.53 3.80 8.58
CA HIS A 538 22.42 3.49 9.70
C HIS A 538 22.79 4.72 10.55
N GLU A 539 22.89 5.91 9.95
CA GLU A 539 23.16 7.17 10.63
C GLU A 539 21.99 7.64 11.52
N ALA A 540 20.77 7.27 11.14
CA ALA A 540 19.55 7.59 11.90
C ALA A 540 19.16 6.48 12.89
N SER A 541 19.76 5.30 12.79
CA SER A 541 19.46 4.17 13.66
C SER A 541 20.00 4.36 15.10
N PRO A 542 19.42 3.69 16.10
CA PRO A 542 19.93 3.70 17.47
C PRO A 542 21.29 3.00 17.65
N ASP A 543 21.59 1.96 16.86
CA ASP A 543 22.78 1.11 17.05
C ASP A 543 23.83 1.21 15.93
N GLY A 544 23.63 2.12 14.97
CA GLY A 544 24.53 2.33 13.84
C GLY A 544 24.39 1.33 12.68
N HIS A 545 23.33 0.53 12.63
CA HIS A 545 23.02 -0.40 11.53
C HIS A 545 21.74 0.00 10.78
N PRO A 546 21.65 -0.28 9.47
CA PRO A 546 20.40 -0.08 8.73
C PRO A 546 19.29 -0.96 9.32
N MET A 547 18.10 -0.39 9.50
CA MET A 547 16.95 -1.07 10.09
C MET A 547 15.69 -0.88 9.25
N LEU A 548 14.70 -1.72 9.52
CA LEU A 548 13.31 -1.53 9.09
C LEU A 548 12.43 -1.39 10.32
N LEU A 549 11.50 -0.46 10.24
CA LEU A 549 10.35 -0.34 11.11
C LEU A 549 9.12 -0.83 10.35
N VAL A 550 8.36 -1.75 10.94
CA VAL A 550 7.19 -2.38 10.30
C VAL A 550 6.00 -2.23 11.22
N ALA A 551 4.90 -1.68 10.70
CA ALA A 551 3.59 -1.71 11.34
C ALA A 551 2.82 -2.93 10.82
N GLY A 552 2.26 -3.73 11.73
CA GLY A 552 1.31 -4.80 11.39
C GLY A 552 -0.09 -4.36 11.79
N SER A 553 -0.95 -4.02 10.83
CA SER A 553 -2.28 -3.43 11.09
C SER A 553 -3.22 -4.41 11.78
N LEU A 554 -3.29 -5.65 11.29
CA LEU A 554 -4.11 -6.71 11.88
C LEU A 554 -3.53 -7.25 13.18
N SER A 555 -2.22 -7.33 13.34
CA SER A 555 -1.59 -7.71 14.62
C SER A 555 -1.53 -6.55 15.61
N GLY A 556 -1.71 -5.30 15.20
CA GLY A 556 -1.50 -4.15 16.06
C GLY A 556 -0.08 -4.12 16.63
N THR A 557 0.92 -4.44 15.81
CA THR A 557 2.33 -4.52 16.22
C THR A 557 3.16 -3.45 15.55
N VAL A 558 4.23 -3.05 16.24
CA VAL A 558 5.34 -2.30 15.65
C VAL A 558 6.61 -3.08 15.92
N THR A 559 7.34 -3.42 14.85
CA THR A 559 8.53 -4.29 14.91
C THR A 559 9.74 -3.62 14.30
N LEU A 560 10.90 -3.82 14.94
CA LEU A 560 12.20 -3.46 14.38
C LEU A 560 12.96 -4.68 13.87
N TYR A 561 13.48 -4.54 12.65
CA TYR A 561 14.41 -5.49 12.04
C TYR A 561 15.74 -4.80 11.74
N ARG A 562 16.85 -5.52 11.90
CA ARG A 562 18.13 -5.11 11.31
C ARG A 562 18.24 -5.67 9.91
N VAL A 563 18.67 -4.83 8.96
CA VAL A 563 19.05 -5.29 7.62
C VAL A 563 20.48 -5.82 7.70
N ILE A 564 20.66 -7.09 7.38
CA ILE A 564 21.95 -7.80 7.52
C ILE A 564 22.44 -8.35 6.18
N ASN A 565 23.74 -8.59 6.12
CA ASN A 565 24.37 -9.37 5.06
C ASN A 565 24.55 -10.81 5.56
N THR A 566 23.84 -11.75 4.95
CA THR A 566 23.95 -13.18 5.26
C THR A 566 24.85 -13.88 4.24
N PRO A 567 25.93 -14.56 4.66
CA PRO A 567 26.63 -15.52 3.80
C PRO A 567 25.68 -16.68 3.48
N LEU A 568 25.54 -17.03 2.19
CA LEU A 568 24.80 -18.23 1.75
C LEU A 568 25.38 -19.54 2.28
#